data_AF-A0A8S8YUT0-F1
#
_entry.id   AF-A0A8S8YUT0-F1
#
_cell.length_a   1.000
_cell.length_b   1.000
_cell.length_c   1.000
_cell.angle_alpha   90.00
_cell.angle_beta   90.00
_cell.angle_gamma   90.00
#
_symmetry.space_group_name_H-M   'P 1'
#
loop_
_entity.id
_entity.type
_entity.pdbx_description
1 polymer ?
#
loop_
_entity_poly.entity_id
_entity_poly.type
_entity_poly.pdbx_seq_one_letter_code
_entity_poly.pdbx_strand_id
1 'polypeptide(L)'
;MVRKILGFNGHVETISTEVNVLGDFSPEIPEQWRSPRVLFCANTHPSSQVSVLDQCPESEITAIDTFMLWIETEFSNFQRL
;
A
#
# COMPACT_ATOMS: atom_id res chain seq x y z
N MET A 1 -4.39 2.92 9.09
CA MET A 1 -3.76 4.18 8.71
C MET A 1 -4.81 5.26 8.56
N VAL A 2 -4.61 6.40 9.21
CA VAL A 2 -5.46 7.60 9.10
C VAL A 2 -4.57 8.76 8.68
N ARG A 3 -5.02 9.54 7.70
CA ARG A 3 -4.31 10.75 7.24
C ARG A 3 -5.16 11.97 7.55
N LYS A 4 -4.56 12.96 8.19
CA LYS A 4 -5.14 14.29 8.32
C LYS A 4 -4.62 15.14 7.16
N ILE A 5 -5.53 15.60 6.32
CA ILE A 5 -5.20 16.42 5.14
C ILE A 5 -5.77 17.82 5.30
N LEU A 6 -5.05 18.80 4.78
CA LEU A 6 -5.51 20.17 4.63
C LEU A 6 -5.58 20.51 3.14
N GLY A 7 -6.76 20.91 2.69
CA GLY A 7 -6.96 21.43 1.34
C GLY A 7 -7.05 22.96 1.37
N PHE A 8 -6.24 23.65 0.57
CA PHE A 8 -6.33 25.10 0.41
C PHE A 8 -5.96 25.51 -1.03
N ASN A 9 -6.83 26.29 -1.68
CA ASN A 9 -6.62 26.83 -3.04
C ASN A 9 -6.16 25.80 -4.09
N GLY A 10 -6.72 24.59 -4.08
CA GLY A 10 -6.39 23.52 -5.03
C GLY A 10 -5.12 22.72 -4.67
N HIS A 11 -4.45 23.04 -3.57
CA HIS A 11 -3.34 22.26 -3.03
C HIS A 11 -3.81 21.41 -1.85
N VAL A 12 -3.25 20.20 -1.74
CA VAL A 12 -3.51 19.28 -0.64
C VAL A 12 -2.19 18.97 0.05
N GLU A 13 -2.16 19.20 1.36
CA GLU A 13 -1.02 18.87 2.22
C GLU A 13 -1.44 17.82 3.24
N THR A 14 -0.49 16.94 3.60
CA THR A 14 -0.70 15.98 4.69
C THR A 14 -0.17 16.58 5.98
N ILE A 15 -1.06 16.86 6.93
CA ILE A 15 -0.68 17.41 8.24
C ILE A 15 -0.09 16.32 9.13
N SER A 16 -0.69 15.13 9.12
CA SER A 16 -0.22 14.00 9.91
C SER A 16 -0.69 12.67 9.32
N THR A 17 0.10 11.62 9.58
CA THR A 17 -0.24 10.23 9.26
C THR A 17 -0.12 9.39 10.52
N GLU A 18 -1.19 8.69 10.88
CA GLU A 18 -1.23 7.72 11.97
C GLU A 18 -1.35 6.33 11.36
N VAL A 19 -0.28 5.53 11.40
CA VAL A 19 -0.29 4.17 10.83
C VAL A 19 -1.23 3.23 11.60
N ASN A 20 -1.29 3.36 12.92
CA ASN A 20 -2.10 2.55 13.84
C ASN A 20 -1.79 1.06 13.66
N VAL A 21 -2.81 0.20 13.71
CA VAL A 21 -2.68 -1.27 13.54
C VAL A 21 -1.98 -1.71 12.25
N LEU A 22 -1.80 -0.79 11.27
CA LEU A 22 -1.08 -1.07 10.04
C LEU A 22 0.45 -0.92 10.18
N GLY A 23 0.98 -0.46 11.31
CA GLY A 23 2.43 -0.30 11.52
C GLY A 23 3.18 -1.63 11.48
N ASP A 24 2.70 -2.61 12.24
CA ASP A 24 3.29 -3.97 12.30
C ASP A 24 2.43 -5.00 11.57
N PHE A 25 1.61 -4.55 10.61
CA PHE A 25 0.68 -5.43 9.92
C PHE A 25 1.39 -6.32 8.90
N SER A 26 1.32 -7.62 9.15
CA SER A 26 1.77 -8.67 8.24
C SER A 26 0.54 -9.34 7.60
N PRO A 27 0.20 -9.02 6.34
CA PRO A 27 -0.99 -9.58 5.71
C PRO A 27 -0.83 -11.09 5.47
N GLU A 28 -1.81 -11.87 5.89
CA GLU A 28 -1.92 -13.30 5.57
C GLU A 28 -3.14 -13.52 4.68
N ILE A 29 -2.92 -13.85 3.41
CA ILE A 29 -3.99 -14.10 2.45
C ILE A 29 -4.41 -15.57 2.54
N PRO A 30 -5.70 -15.86 2.82
CA PRO A 30 -6.23 -17.22 2.81
C PRO A 30 -6.01 -17.89 1.46
N GLU A 31 -5.73 -19.20 1.46
CA GLU A 31 -5.41 -19.97 0.24
C GLU A 31 -6.44 -19.79 -0.88
N GLN A 32 -7.72 -19.84 -0.55
CA GLN A 32 -8.84 -19.63 -1.46
C GLN A 32 -8.87 -18.25 -2.17
N TRP A 33 -8.09 -17.27 -1.70
CA TRP A 33 -8.02 -15.90 -2.25
C TRP A 33 -6.67 -15.57 -2.91
N ARG A 34 -5.73 -16.53 -2.99
CA ARG A 34 -4.37 -16.30 -3.50
C ARG A 34 -4.26 -16.21 -5.03
N SER A 35 -5.29 -16.61 -5.77
CA SER A 35 -5.30 -16.51 -7.24
C SER A 35 -6.43 -15.60 -7.74
N PRO A 36 -6.48 -14.32 -7.34
CA PRO A 36 -7.49 -13.40 -7.82
C PRO A 36 -7.19 -13.03 -9.28
N ARG A 37 -8.21 -12.83 -10.11
CA ARG A 37 -7.98 -12.32 -11.48
C ARG A 37 -7.43 -10.89 -11.48
N VAL A 38 -7.86 -10.08 -10.51
CA VAL A 38 -7.41 -8.69 -10.33
C VAL A 38 -6.99 -8.49 -8.88
N LEU A 39 -5.78 -8.03 -8.69
CA LEU A 39 -5.22 -7.66 -7.39
C LEU A 39 -5.03 -6.14 -7.33
N PHE A 40 -5.66 -5.51 -6.35
CA PHE A 40 -5.48 -4.08 -6.07
C PHE A 40 -4.94 -3.87 -4.66
N CYS A 41 -3.68 -3.46 -4.58
CA CYS A 41 -3.04 -3.06 -3.34
C CYS A 41 -3.34 -1.58 -3.08
N ALA A 42 -4.37 -1.32 -2.27
CA ALA A 42 -4.63 0.04 -1.78
C ALA A 42 -3.43 0.58 -1.00
N ASN A 43 -3.35 1.91 -0.85
CA ASN A 43 -2.23 2.57 -0.18
C ASN A 43 -1.98 2.04 1.24
N THR A 44 -0.86 1.34 1.41
CA THR A 44 -0.32 0.82 2.67
C THR A 44 1.21 0.87 2.63
N HIS A 45 1.89 0.43 3.69
CA HIS A 45 3.35 0.32 3.69
C HIS A 45 3.83 -0.56 2.51
N PRO A 46 4.92 -0.19 1.80
CA PRO A 46 5.35 -0.92 0.61
C PRO A 46 5.71 -2.38 0.88
N SER A 47 6.29 -2.69 2.03
CA SER A 47 6.57 -4.08 2.44
C SER A 47 5.30 -4.94 2.55
N SER A 48 4.18 -4.37 3.03
CA SER A 48 2.90 -5.08 3.07
C SER A 48 2.39 -5.34 1.65
N GLN A 49 2.58 -4.40 0.72
CA GLN A 49 2.18 -4.57 -0.69
C GLN A 49 3.00 -5.67 -1.37
N VAL A 50 4.34 -5.68 -1.18
CA VAL A 50 5.23 -6.76 -1.65
C VAL A 50 4.78 -8.12 -1.11
N SER A 51 4.50 -8.21 0.19
CA SER A 51 4.06 -9.46 0.82
C SER A 51 2.76 -10.00 0.24
N VAL A 52 1.81 -9.15 -0.12
CA VAL A 52 0.55 -9.58 -0.76
C VAL A 52 0.81 -10.07 -2.19
N LEU A 53 1.68 -9.41 -2.94
CA LEU A 53 2.06 -9.83 -4.29
C LEU A 53 2.77 -11.17 -4.31
N ASP A 54 3.70 -11.39 -3.39
CA ASP A 54 4.38 -12.68 -3.22
C ASP A 54 3.41 -13.82 -2.89
N GLN A 55 2.33 -13.51 -2.17
CA GLN A 55 1.27 -14.47 -1.83
C GLN A 55 0.27 -14.71 -2.97
N CYS A 56 0.22 -13.83 -3.98
CA CYS A 56 -0.74 -13.90 -5.08
C CYS A 56 -0.09 -13.83 -6.47
N PRO A 57 0.86 -14.73 -6.81
CA PRO A 57 1.66 -14.63 -8.03
C PRO A 57 0.88 -14.85 -9.34
N GLU A 58 -0.35 -15.39 -9.27
CA GLU A 58 -1.16 -15.75 -10.44
C GLU A 58 -2.14 -14.65 -10.86
N SER A 59 -2.08 -13.45 -10.26
CA SER A 59 -2.97 -12.36 -10.64
C SER A 59 -2.73 -11.88 -12.07
N GLU A 60 -3.80 -11.86 -12.89
CA GLU A 60 -3.71 -11.42 -14.29
C GLU A 60 -3.43 -9.91 -14.40
N ILE A 61 -4.03 -9.13 -13.50
CA ILE A 61 -3.87 -7.67 -13.43
C ILE A 61 -3.54 -7.29 -12.00
N THR A 62 -2.46 -6.55 -11.85
CA THR A 62 -2.03 -5.97 -10.57
C THR A 62 -2.01 -4.46 -10.66
N ALA A 63 -2.60 -3.80 -9.67
CA ALA A 63 -2.54 -2.35 -9.50
C ALA A 63 -2.16 -2.00 -8.06
N ILE A 64 -1.39 -0.93 -7.90
CA ILE A 64 -0.89 -0.46 -6.61
C ILE A 64 -1.19 1.03 -6.49
N ASP A 65 -1.62 1.43 -5.30
CA ASP A 65 -1.73 2.83 -4.90
C ASP A 65 -0.67 3.19 -3.85
N THR A 66 -0.15 4.42 -3.89
CA THR A 66 0.89 4.93 -2.99
C THR A 66 0.78 6.45 -2.87
N PHE A 67 1.57 7.06 -1.98
CA PHE A 67 1.61 8.50 -1.83
C PHE A 67 2.99 9.01 -1.40
N MET A 68 3.13 10.33 -1.40
CA MET A 68 4.37 11.06 -1.15
C MET A 68 5.18 10.53 0.03
N LEU A 69 4.57 10.25 1.19
CA LEU A 69 5.30 9.72 2.36
C LEU A 69 6.10 8.47 2.00
N TRP A 70 5.45 7.45 1.43
CA TRP A 70 6.14 6.21 1.08
C TRP A 70 7.13 6.40 -0.06
N ILE A 71 6.80 7.26 -1.04
CA ILE A 71 7.72 7.57 -2.13
C ILE A 71 9.01 8.20 -1.58
N GLU A 72 8.92 9.04 -0.54
CA GLU A 72 10.06 9.73 0.05
C GLU A 72 10.84 8.85 1.04
N THR A 73 10.16 8.04 1.86
CA THR A 73 10.81 7.27 2.94
C THR A 73 11.16 5.84 2.54
N GLU A 74 10.44 5.25 1.58
CA GLU A 74 10.49 3.81 1.25
C GLU A 74 10.73 3.57 -0.25
N PHE A 75 11.31 4.54 -0.97
CA PHE A 75 11.53 4.45 -2.42
C PHE A 75 12.21 3.16 -2.88
N SER A 76 13.21 2.70 -2.13
CA SER A 76 13.95 1.46 -2.42
C SER A 76 13.06 0.21 -2.39
N ASN A 77 12.03 0.20 -1.54
CA ASN A 77 11.08 -0.92 -1.49
C ASN A 77 10.15 -0.94 -2.71
N PHE A 78 9.85 0.22 -3.31
CA PHE A 78 9.10 0.26 -4.58
C PHE A 78 9.91 -0.25 -5.77
N GLN A 79 11.25 -0.25 -5.73
CA GLN A 79 12.05 -0.83 -6.82
C GLN A 79 11.91 -2.36 -6.92
N ARG A 80 11.32 -2.98 -5.90
CA ARG A 80 11.05 -4.42 -5.84
C ARG A 80 9.62 -4.77 -6.28
N LEU A 81 8.77 -3.76 -6.49
CA LEU A 81 7.39 -3.85 -6.98
C LEU A 81 7.36 -3.70 -8.50
#